data_AF-A0AAD7LHD9-F1
#
_entry.id   AF-A0AAD7LHD9-F1
#
_cell.length_a   1.000
_cell.length_b   1.000
_cell.length_c   1.000
_cell.angle_alpha   90.00
_cell.angle_beta   90.00
_cell.angle_gamma   90.00
#
_symmetry.space_group_name_H-M   'P 1'
#
loop_
_entity.id
_entity.type
_entity.pdbx_description
1 polymer ?
#
loop_
_entity_poly.entity_id
_entity_poly.type
_entity_poly.pdbx_seq_one_letter_code
_entity_poly.pdbx_strand_id
1 'polypeptide(L)'
;MNKLLCCSGRRSLRHQILNGHTEWAMNELAKDQNQQDRFHQELQSICGHKKITEENLPLLPYLGAVFHETLRKHSPVTVVPLRHAHEDTQLGGYRIHARSQIAIIYIWMSHEQEAMGKPDEWKPE
;
A
#
# COMPACT_ATOMS: atom_id res chain seq x y z
N MET A 1 -5.17 23.97 21.23
CA MET A 1 -4.23 22.84 21.42
C MET A 1 -4.38 21.68 20.42
N ASN A 2 -5.51 21.50 19.71
CA ASN A 2 -5.72 20.31 18.84
C ASN A 2 -5.01 20.32 17.47
N LYS A 3 -4.65 21.48 16.89
CA LYS A 3 -4.01 21.52 15.57
C LYS A 3 -2.56 21.02 15.57
N LEU A 4 -1.81 21.29 16.64
CA LEU A 4 -0.40 20.89 16.75
C LEU A 4 -0.24 19.38 16.96
N LEU A 5 -1.09 18.76 17.79
CA LEU A 5 -1.16 17.30 17.98
C LEU A 5 -1.57 16.56 16.69
N CYS A 6 -2.49 17.12 15.90
CA CYS A 6 -2.90 16.55 14.62
C CYS A 6 -1.80 16.67 13.53
N CYS A 7 -0.97 17.71 13.60
CA CYS A 7 0.16 17.90 12.69
C CYS A 7 1.38 17.06 13.08
N SER A 8 1.65 16.87 14.37
CA SER A 8 2.75 16.01 14.84
C SER A 8 2.46 14.53 14.58
N GLY A 9 1.22 14.08 14.84
CA GLY A 9 0.79 12.71 14.51
C GLY A 9 0.89 12.40 13.02
N ARG A 10 0.49 13.33 12.14
CA ARG A 10 0.62 13.18 10.68
C ARG A 10 2.07 13.13 10.18
N ARG A 11 3.00 13.87 10.79
CA ARG A 11 4.43 13.82 10.42
C ARG A 11 5.12 12.53 10.87
N SER A 12 4.78 12.03 12.06
CA SER A 12 5.32 10.77 12.59
C SER A 12 4.83 9.56 11.78
N LEU A 13 3.53 9.52 11.48
CA LEU A 13 2.93 8.46 10.67
C LEU A 13 3.51 8.43 9.25
N ARG A 14 3.75 9.60 8.61
CA ARG A 14 4.36 9.66 7.27
C ARG A 14 5.75 9.00 7.20
N HIS A 15 6.62 9.25 8.18
CA HIS A 15 7.97 8.69 8.17
C HIS A 15 7.97 7.18 8.45
N GLN A 16 7.15 6.71 9.39
CA GLN A 16 7.08 5.29 9.73
C GLN A 16 6.49 4.45 8.59
N ILE A 17 5.48 4.97 7.89
CA ILE A 17 4.86 4.32 6.74
C ILE A 17 5.89 4.18 5.61
N LEU A 18 6.53 5.27 5.19
CA LEU A 18 7.43 5.25 4.04
C LEU A 18 8.66 4.34 4.23
N ASN A 19 9.28 4.36 5.41
CA ASN A 19 10.50 3.57 5.65
C ASN A 19 10.23 2.06 5.69
N GLY A 20 9.12 1.63 6.29
CA GLY A 20 8.78 0.21 6.38
C GLY A 20 8.53 -0.45 5.03
N HIS A 21 7.87 0.24 4.09
CA HIS A 21 7.59 -0.35 2.77
C HIS A 21 8.82 -0.48 1.90
N THR A 22 9.75 0.46 1.99
CA THR A 22 11.01 0.36 1.27
C THR A 22 11.82 -0.83 1.76
N GLU A 23 11.88 -1.07 3.07
CA GLU A 23 12.53 -2.24 3.66
C GLU A 23 11.88 -3.55 3.20
N TRP A 24 10.55 -3.63 3.21
CA TRP A 24 9.82 -4.81 2.73
C TRP A 24 10.01 -5.04 1.23
N ALA A 25 9.95 -4.00 0.40
CA ALA A 25 10.18 -4.11 -1.04
C ALA A 25 11.59 -4.63 -1.33
N MET A 26 12.61 -4.09 -0.66
CA MET A 26 13.99 -4.56 -0.78
C MET A 26 14.14 -6.01 -0.33
N ASN A 27 13.46 -6.41 0.76
CA ASN A 27 13.48 -7.77 1.25
C ASN A 27 12.82 -8.76 0.29
N GLU A 28 11.67 -8.42 -0.32
CA GLU A 28 11.02 -9.31 -1.30
C GLU A 28 11.82 -9.41 -2.61
N LEU A 29 12.36 -8.31 -3.12
CA LEU A 29 13.25 -8.33 -4.28
C LEU A 29 14.51 -9.17 -4.02
N ALA A 30 15.11 -9.06 -2.83
CA ALA A 30 16.30 -9.82 -2.47
C ALA A 30 16.07 -11.35 -2.37
N LYS A 31 14.82 -11.81 -2.23
CA LYS A 31 14.49 -13.24 -2.20
C LYS A 31 14.39 -13.87 -3.58
N ASP A 32 14.17 -13.08 -4.63
CA ASP A 32 13.99 -13.55 -6.01
C ASP A 32 14.83 -12.74 -7.00
N GLN A 33 15.96 -13.33 -7.40
CA GLN A 33 16.90 -12.71 -8.33
C GLN A 33 16.26 -12.35 -9.67
N ASN A 34 15.28 -13.13 -10.17
CA ASN A 34 14.65 -12.84 -11.45
C ASN A 34 13.81 -11.55 -11.35
N GLN A 35 13.10 -11.36 -10.24
CA GLN A 35 12.31 -10.16 -10.00
C GLN A 35 13.20 -8.94 -9.76
N GLN A 36 14.32 -9.12 -9.05
CA GLN A 36 15.34 -8.09 -8.87
C GLN A 36 15.99 -7.67 -10.20
N ASP A 37 16.34 -8.63 -11.05
CA ASP A 37 16.95 -8.36 -12.35
C ASP A 37 15.98 -7.63 -13.27
N ARG A 38 14.70 -8.05 -13.31
CA ARG A 38 13.64 -7.34 -14.05
C ARG A 38 13.49 -5.89 -13.57
N PHE A 39 13.53 -5.67 -12.26
CA PHE A 39 13.49 -4.33 -11.67
C PHE A 39 14.66 -3.46 -12.14
N HIS A 40 15.88 -3.98 -12.07
CA HIS A 40 17.06 -3.27 -12.54
C HIS A 40 17.05 -3.01 -14.05
N GLN A 41 16.59 -3.97 -14.84
CA GLN A 41 16.48 -3.83 -16.30
C GLN A 41 15.51 -2.71 -16.68
N GLU A 42 14.34 -2.64 -16.05
CA GLU A 42 13.39 -1.54 -16.29
C GLU A 42 14.04 -0.18 -15.99
N LEU A 43 14.63 -0.04 -14.80
CA LEU A 43 15.30 1.20 -14.39
C LEU A 43 16.42 1.60 -15.37
N GLN A 44 17.25 0.65 -15.77
CA GLN A 44 18.34 0.91 -16.73
C GLN A 44 17.80 1.28 -18.11
N SER A 45 16.74 0.63 -18.58
CA SER A 45 16.17 0.89 -19.91
C SER A 45 15.59 2.30 -20.04
N ILE A 46 14.96 2.81 -18.98
CA ILE A 46 14.22 4.08 -19.02
C ILE A 46 15.06 5.24 -18.52
N CYS A 47 15.81 5.04 -17.42
CA CYS A 47 16.56 6.11 -16.78
C CYS A 47 18.05 6.08 -17.11
N GLY A 48 18.59 4.93 -17.53
CA GLY A 48 20.01 4.75 -17.78
C GLY A 48 20.84 5.11 -16.55
N HIS A 49 21.76 6.07 -16.69
CA HIS A 49 22.61 6.58 -15.60
C HIS A 49 22.13 7.95 -15.08
N LYS A 50 21.00 8.46 -15.58
CA LYS A 50 20.45 9.74 -15.14
C LYS A 50 19.71 9.56 -13.81
N LYS A 51 19.63 10.64 -13.03
CA LYS A 51 18.78 10.67 -11.84
C LYS A 51 17.32 10.47 -12.27
N ILE A 52 16.61 9.65 -11.50
CA ILE A 52 15.16 9.46 -11.64
C ILE A 52 14.46 10.76 -11.19
N THR A 53 13.56 11.27 -12.03
CA THR A 53 12.70 12.41 -11.72
C THR A 53 11.24 11.95 -11.69
N GLU A 54 10.34 12.81 -11.20
CA GLU A 54 8.91 12.46 -11.07
C GLU A 54 8.26 12.17 -12.43
N GLU A 55 8.74 12.79 -13.51
CA GLU A 55 8.25 12.58 -14.87
C GLU A 55 8.57 11.17 -15.40
N ASN A 56 9.55 10.48 -14.79
CA ASN A 56 9.92 9.12 -15.17
C ASN A 56 9.00 8.07 -14.53
N LEU A 57 8.32 8.40 -13.42
CA LEU A 57 7.52 7.43 -12.67
C LEU A 57 6.41 6.75 -13.52
N PRO A 58 5.66 7.47 -14.37
CA PRO A 58 4.67 6.82 -15.24
C PRO A 58 5.26 5.87 -16.27
N LEU A 59 6.57 6.01 -16.57
CA LEU A 59 7.27 5.16 -17.52
C LEU A 59 7.80 3.86 -16.89
N LEU A 60 7.76 3.74 -15.56
CA LEU A 60 8.30 2.62 -14.78
C LEU A 60 7.16 1.74 -14.21
N PRO A 61 6.40 1.01 -15.05
CA PRO A 61 5.23 0.25 -14.61
C PRO A 61 5.57 -0.85 -13.62
N TYR A 62 6.73 -1.51 -13.75
CA TYR A 62 7.14 -2.58 -12.85
C TYR A 62 7.57 -2.04 -11.48
N LEU A 63 8.27 -0.90 -11.40
CA LEU A 63 8.47 -0.18 -10.14
C LEU A 63 7.13 0.14 -9.47
N GLY A 64 6.16 0.62 -10.24
CA GLY A 64 4.80 0.87 -9.74
C GLY A 64 4.16 -0.39 -9.18
N ALA A 65 4.28 -1.51 -9.90
CA ALA A 65 3.72 -2.78 -9.47
C ALA A 65 4.41 -3.34 -8.22
N VAL A 66 5.74 -3.26 -8.12
CA VAL A 66 6.52 -3.60 -6.91
C VAL A 66 6.02 -2.79 -5.71
N PHE A 67 5.78 -1.50 -5.89
CA PHE A 67 5.26 -0.64 -4.83
C PHE A 67 3.84 -1.05 -4.40
N HIS A 68 2.92 -1.25 -5.36
CA HIS A 68 1.55 -1.64 -5.08
C HIS A 68 1.45 -3.02 -4.41
N GLU A 69 2.23 -3.97 -4.89
CA GLU A 69 2.22 -5.33 -4.34
C GLU A 69 2.84 -5.39 -2.95
N THR A 70 3.90 -4.62 -2.71
CA THR A 70 4.46 -4.46 -1.36
C THR A 70 3.44 -3.86 -0.40
N LEU A 71 2.64 -2.87 -0.83
CA LEU A 71 1.57 -2.31 0.00
C LEU A 71 0.43 -3.29 0.24
N ARG A 72 0.10 -4.15 -0.73
CA ARG A 72 -0.94 -5.19 -0.58
C ARG A 72 -0.53 -6.19 0.50
N LYS A 73 0.68 -6.74 0.39
CA LYS A 73 1.18 -7.80 1.28
C LYS A 73 1.67 -7.28 2.63
N HIS A 74 2.37 -6.15 2.63
CA HIS A 74 3.02 -5.56 3.80
C HIS A 74 2.41 -4.20 4.14
N SER A 75 1.07 -4.16 4.22
CA SER A 75 0.34 -2.93 4.49
C SER A 75 0.66 -2.37 5.88
N PRO A 76 0.92 -1.06 5.99
CA PRO A 76 1.18 -0.42 7.29
C PRO A 76 -0.13 -0.23 8.08
N VAL A 77 -1.27 -0.31 7.38
CA VAL A 77 -2.60 -0.08 7.92
C VAL A 77 -3.35 -1.40 7.89
N THR A 78 -3.32 -2.10 9.03
CA THR A 78 -4.09 -3.34 9.23
C THR A 78 -5.59 -3.05 9.31
N VAL A 79 -5.97 -1.96 10.00
CA VAL A 79 -7.34 -1.49 10.17
C VAL A 79 -7.40 -0.01 9.86
N VAL A 80 -8.27 0.38 8.93
CA VAL A 80 -8.49 1.80 8.59
C VAL A 80 -9.11 2.50 9.80
N PRO A 81 -8.76 3.78 10.06
CA PRO A 81 -9.41 4.56 11.12
C PRO A 81 -10.93 4.44 11.05
N LEU A 82 -11.54 4.18 12.21
CA LEU A 82 -12.97 3.92 12.33
C LEU A 82 -13.77 5.04 11.65
N ARG A 83 -14.75 4.63 10.85
CA ARG A 83 -15.68 5.53 10.17
C ARG A 83 -16.99 5.57 10.94
N HIS A 84 -17.69 6.70 10.94
CA HIS A 84 -18.98 6.83 11.59
C HIS A 84 -20.07 7.05 10.54
N ALA A 85 -21.17 6.31 10.66
CA ALA A 85 -22.37 6.58 9.87
C ALA A 85 -23.00 7.90 10.34
N HIS A 86 -23.14 8.88 9.45
CA HIS A 86 -23.74 10.17 9.80
C HIS A 86 -25.26 10.08 9.93
N GLU A 87 -25.88 9.21 9.13
CA GLU A 87 -27.31 8.95 9.07
C GLU A 87 -27.57 7.46 8.87
N ASP A 88 -28.82 7.05 9.01
CA ASP A 88 -29.25 5.69 8.68
C ASP A 88 -28.97 5.41 7.19
N THR A 89 -28.18 4.38 6.91
CA THR A 89 -27.74 4.04 5.55
C THR A 89 -27.82 2.55 5.29
N GLN A 90 -27.55 2.13 4.05
CA GLN A 90 -27.43 0.73 3.67
C GLN A 90 -26.03 0.45 3.13
N LEU A 91 -25.43 -0.64 3.60
CA LEU A 91 -24.12 -1.12 3.13
C LEU A 91 -24.23 -2.62 2.87
N GLY A 92 -23.98 -3.06 1.63
CA GLY A 92 -24.04 -4.48 1.25
C GLY A 92 -25.41 -5.14 1.51
N GLY A 93 -26.50 -4.37 1.46
CA GLY A 93 -27.86 -4.85 1.76
C GLY A 93 -28.24 -4.83 3.26
N TYR A 94 -27.30 -4.46 4.14
CA TYR A 94 -27.56 -4.33 5.57
C TYR A 94 -27.87 -2.88 5.95
N ARG A 95 -28.88 -2.69 6.81
CA ARG A 95 -29.19 -1.38 7.39
C ARG A 95 -28.20 -1.05 8.50
N ILE A 96 -27.53 0.09 8.36
CA ILE A 96 -26.59 0.63 9.35
C ILE A 96 -27.22 1.88 9.97
N HIS A 97 -27.36 1.89 11.29
CA HIS A 97 -27.96 3.03 11.99
C HIS A 97 -26.98 4.20 12.09
N ALA A 98 -27.53 5.42 12.16
CA ALA A 98 -26.75 6.62 12.44
C ALA A 98 -25.87 6.44 13.71
N ARG A 99 -24.67 7.02 13.68
CA ARG A 99 -23.62 6.96 14.70
C ARG A 99 -22.96 5.59 14.90
N SER A 100 -23.33 4.58 14.12
CA SER A 100 -22.61 3.30 14.10
C SER A 100 -21.14 3.50 13.72
N GLN A 101 -20.25 2.77 14.39
CA GLN A 101 -18.83 2.71 14.03
C GLN A 101 -18.61 1.58 13.04
N ILE A 102 -17.91 1.89 11.96
CA ILE A 102 -17.59 0.96 10.88
C ILE A 102 -16.08 0.78 10.89
N ALA A 103 -15.65 -0.45 11.20
CA ALA A 103 -14.27 -0.88 11.10
C ALA A 103 -14.05 -1.54 9.73
N ILE A 104 -13.04 -1.05 9.00
CA ILE A 104 -12.61 -1.67 7.74
C ILE A 104 -11.29 -2.36 8.01
N ILE A 105 -11.30 -3.69 7.99
CA ILE A 105 -10.14 -4.53 8.26
C ILE A 105 -9.42 -4.78 6.94
N TYR A 106 -8.45 -3.93 6.62
CA TYR A 106 -7.73 -3.96 5.34
C TYR A 106 -6.97 -5.27 5.15
N ILE A 107 -6.29 -5.76 6.19
CA ILE A 107 -5.46 -6.97 6.10
C ILE A 107 -6.26 -8.22 5.70
N TRP A 108 -7.53 -8.29 6.09
CA TRP A 108 -8.38 -9.41 5.70
C TRP A 108 -8.65 -9.38 4.20
N MET A 109 -9.04 -8.21 3.69
CA MET A 109 -9.34 -8.03 2.27
C MET A 109 -8.11 -8.24 1.39
N SER A 110 -6.92 -7.84 1.84
CA SER A 110 -5.69 -7.99 1.05
C SER A 110 -5.15 -9.43 1.00
N HIS A 111 -5.62 -10.30 1.91
CA HIS A 111 -5.29 -11.72 1.95
C HIS A 111 -6.45 -12.65 1.54
N GLU A 112 -7.54 -12.11 1.01
CA GLU A 112 -8.69 -12.91 0.58
C GLU A 112 -8.34 -13.74 -0.67
N GLN A 113 -8.41 -15.07 -0.54
CA GLN A 113 -7.95 -15.98 -1.59
C GLN A 113 -8.82 -15.90 -2.86
N GLU A 114 -10.13 -15.72 -2.72
CA GLU A 114 -11.03 -15.61 -3.87
C GLU A 114 -10.75 -14.35 -4.71
N ALA A 115 -10.36 -13.26 -4.04
CA ALA A 115 -10.08 -11.98 -4.70
C ALA A 115 -8.65 -11.91 -5.27
N MET A 116 -7.66 -12.52 -4.59
CA MET A 116 -6.23 -12.38 -4.90
C MET A 116 -5.60 -13.61 -5.54
N GLY A 117 -6.28 -14.76 -5.54
CA GLY A 117 -5.79 -16.06 -6.03
C GLY A 117 -4.71 -16.68 -5.15
N LYS A 118 -3.57 -15.99 -5.01
CA LYS A 118 -2.41 -16.40 -4.20
C LYS A 118 -1.95 -15.28 -3.25
N PRO A 119 -2.75 -14.96 -2.22
CA PRO A 119 -2.54 -13.79 -1.37
C PRO A 119 -1.19 -13.77 -0.64
N ASP A 120 -0.66 -14.95 -0.30
CA ASP A 120 0.58 -15.09 0.46
C ASP A 120 1.85 -15.04 -0.42
N GLU A 121 1.72 -15.14 -1.74
CA GLU A 121 2.83 -14.92 -2.67
C GLU A 121 3.00 -13.41 -2.90
N TRP A 122 4.24 -12.95 -3.10
CA TRP A 122 4.51 -11.57 -3.50
C TRP A 122 4.75 -11.57 -5.01
N LYS A 123 3.82 -10.97 -5.75
CA LYS A 123 3.73 -11.04 -7.21
C LYS A 123 3.43 -9.67 -7.83
N PRO A 124 4.48 -8.92 -8.20
CA PRO A 124 4.34 -7.64 -8.88
C PRO A 124 3.90 -7.74 -10.35
N GLU A 125 3.88 -8.95 -10.94
CA GLU A 125 3.49 -9.14 -12.35
C GLU A 125 2.00 -8.94 -12.67
#